data_AF-A0A526YN25-F1
#
_entry.id   AF-A0A526YN25-F1
#
_cell.length_a   1.000
_cell.length_b   1.000
_cell.length_c   1.000
_cell.angle_alpha   90.00
_cell.angle_beta   90.00
_cell.angle_gamma   90.00
#
_symmetry.space_group_name_H-M   'P 1'
#
loop_
_entity.id
_entity.type
_entity.pdbx_description
1 polymer ?
#
loop_
_entity_poly.entity_id
_entity_poly.type
_entity_poly.pdbx_seq_one_letter_code
_entity_poly.pdbx_strand_id
1 'polypeptide(L)'
;MIETIKFLLRRPEAGSILSLIGVVLFFVFFGGVDLGTLLGAASWVNFAANLGIVAIPVGLLMISGELDISIGALIPAGSMTTAILSGYYDLPIAVGMAGALAVGVAVGLVNGLLTIRTSVPSLIITLATLVAMQGLVLSGSV
;
A
#
# COMPACT_ATOMS: atom_id res chain seq x y z
N MET A 1 32.44 13.08 -16.36
CA MET A 1 32.22 12.26 -15.14
C MET A 1 31.43 13.01 -14.07
N ILE A 2 31.90 14.17 -13.59
CA ILE A 2 31.19 14.96 -12.55
C ILE A 2 29.82 15.48 -13.04
N GLU A 3 29.73 15.95 -14.28
CA GLU A 3 28.45 16.39 -14.87
C GLU A 3 27.43 15.26 -15.02
N THR A 4 27.88 14.05 -15.37
CA THR A 4 27.04 12.84 -15.44
C THR A 4 26.48 12.47 -14.06
N ILE A 5 27.30 12.58 -13.01
CA ILE A 5 26.89 12.33 -11.62
C ILE A 5 25.86 13.36 -11.16
N LYS A 6 26.09 14.66 -11.42
CA LYS A 6 25.11 15.72 -11.09
C LYS A 6 23.78 15.54 -11.84
N PHE A 7 23.84 15.11 -13.10
CA PHE A 7 22.65 14.81 -13.89
C PHE A 7 21.86 13.61 -13.31
N LEU A 8 22.55 12.55 -12.90
CA LEU A 8 21.92 11.38 -12.27
C LEU A 8 21.33 11.73 -10.89
N LEU A 9 22.03 12.53 -10.07
CA LEU A 9 21.56 12.95 -8.73
C LEU A 9 20.33 13.86 -8.76
N ARG A 10 20.06 14.51 -9.90
CA ARG A 10 18.88 15.37 -10.09
C ARG A 10 17.62 14.61 -10.46
N ARG A 11 17.70 13.31 -10.71
CA ARG A 11 16.52 12.50 -11.02
C ARG A 11 15.73 12.19 -9.75
N PRO A 12 14.38 12.14 -9.80
CA PRO A 12 13.55 11.71 -8.67
C PRO A 12 13.93 10.31 -8.16
N GLU A 13 14.38 9.45 -9.08
CA GLU A 13 14.87 8.08 -8.83
C GLU A 13 16.14 8.04 -7.97
N ALA A 14 16.95 9.09 -7.97
CA ALA A 14 18.20 9.11 -7.22
C ALA A 14 17.95 9.04 -5.71
N GLY A 15 16.83 9.62 -5.24
CA GLY A 15 16.47 9.60 -3.83
C GLY A 15 16.23 8.19 -3.29
N SER A 16 15.52 7.33 -4.03
CA SER A 16 15.24 5.95 -3.62
C SER A 16 16.48 5.06 -3.72
N ILE A 17 17.34 5.28 -4.71
CA ILE A 17 18.61 4.53 -4.85
C ILE A 17 19.59 4.92 -3.74
N LEU A 18 19.73 6.22 -3.45
CA LEU A 18 20.61 6.71 -2.38
C LEU A 18 20.12 6.23 -1.01
N SER A 19 18.81 6.26 -0.76
CA SER A 19 18.25 5.79 0.51
C SER A 19 18.43 4.27 0.66
N LEU A 20 18.23 3.49 -0.39
CA LEU A 20 18.50 2.05 -0.39
C LEU A 20 19.97 1.76 -0.03
N ILE A 21 20.91 2.41 -0.72
CA ILE A 21 22.34 2.24 -0.44
C ILE A 21 22.66 2.64 1.00
N GLY A 22 22.15 3.79 1.47
CA GLY A 22 22.38 4.26 2.83
C GLY A 22 21.86 3.29 3.90
N VAL A 23 20.64 2.79 3.73
CA VAL A 23 20.02 1.82 4.65
C VAL A 23 20.79 0.50 4.65
N VAL A 24 21.14 -0.03 3.46
CA VAL A 24 21.90 -1.27 3.34
C VAL A 24 23.26 -1.15 4.04
N LEU A 25 24.02 -0.08 3.76
CA LEU A 25 25.32 0.13 4.39
C LEU A 25 25.18 0.25 5.92
N PHE A 26 24.18 1.00 6.40
CA PHE A 26 23.94 1.13 7.83
C PHE A 26 23.71 -0.23 8.51
N PHE A 27 22.84 -1.08 7.94
CA PHE A 27 22.55 -2.38 8.54
C PHE A 27 23.68 -3.41 8.38
N VAL A 28 24.49 -3.31 7.33
CA VAL A 28 25.70 -4.13 7.18
C VAL A 28 26.73 -3.75 8.24
N PHE A 29 27.00 -2.46 8.44
CA PHE A 29 28.05 -2.01 9.36
C PHE A 29 27.63 -2.00 10.83
N PHE A 30 26.39 -1.63 11.13
CA PHE A 30 25.91 -1.46 12.51
C PHE A 30 24.89 -2.52 12.93
N GLY A 31 24.19 -3.14 11.98
CA GLY A 31 23.15 -4.14 12.26
C GLY A 31 23.63 -5.59 12.22
N GLY A 32 24.89 -5.85 11.82
CA GLY A 32 25.43 -7.21 11.69
C GLY A 32 24.75 -8.04 10.60
N VAL A 33 24.11 -7.38 9.62
CA VAL A 33 23.38 -8.05 8.54
C VAL A 33 24.35 -8.62 7.51
N ASP A 34 24.27 -9.93 7.28
CA ASP A 34 24.97 -10.60 6.21
C ASP A 34 24.10 -10.69 4.94
N LEU A 35 24.52 -9.96 3.90
CA LEU A 35 23.85 -9.91 2.59
C LEU A 35 23.90 -11.24 1.83
N GLY A 36 24.83 -12.14 2.17
CA GLY A 36 24.95 -13.46 1.54
C GLY A 36 23.89 -14.46 2.01
N THR A 37 23.16 -14.14 3.08
CA THR A 37 22.15 -15.05 3.62
C THR A 37 20.87 -15.03 2.79
N LEU A 38 20.54 -16.17 2.19
CA LEU A 38 19.34 -16.31 1.36
C LEU A 38 18.05 -16.04 2.16
N LEU A 39 18.04 -16.37 3.46
CA LEU A 39 16.91 -16.10 4.35
C LEU A 39 16.71 -14.60 4.62
N GLY A 40 17.80 -13.83 4.77
CA GLY A 40 17.74 -12.37 4.93
C GLY A 40 17.19 -11.71 3.67
N ALA A 41 17.74 -12.08 2.51
CA ALA A 41 17.27 -11.62 1.22
C ALA A 41 15.80 -11.96 0.97
N ALA A 42 15.37 -13.19 1.28
CA ALA A 42 13.99 -13.64 1.12
C ALA A 42 13.00 -12.84 1.98
N SER A 43 13.39 -12.47 3.20
CA SER A 43 12.55 -11.65 4.08
C SER A 43 12.31 -10.25 3.51
N TRP A 44 13.35 -9.58 3.03
CA TRP A 44 13.22 -8.23 2.45
C TRP A 44 12.45 -8.24 1.14
N VAL A 45 12.67 -9.24 0.29
CA VAL A 45 11.92 -9.40 -0.96
C VAL A 45 10.45 -9.70 -0.68
N ASN A 46 10.12 -10.50 0.33
CA ASN A 46 8.72 -10.71 0.74
C ASN A 46 8.04 -9.41 1.18
N PHE A 47 8.72 -8.62 2.02
CA PHE A 47 8.20 -7.33 2.45
C PHE A 47 8.03 -6.36 1.27
N ALA A 48 9.03 -6.29 0.39
CA ALA A 48 8.98 -5.48 -0.82
C ALA A 48 7.87 -5.93 -1.78
N ALA A 49 7.60 -7.23 -1.90
CA ALA A 49 6.53 -7.77 -2.72
C ALA A 49 5.15 -7.31 -2.21
N ASN A 50 4.91 -7.36 -0.90
CA ASN A 50 3.67 -6.87 -0.31
C ASN A 50 3.44 -5.38 -0.60
N LEU A 51 4.47 -4.53 -0.40
CA LEU A 51 4.37 -3.12 -0.74
C LEU A 51 4.25 -2.87 -2.25
N GLY A 52 4.92 -3.68 -3.07
CA GLY A 52 4.90 -3.58 -4.53
C GLY A 52 3.52 -3.88 -5.11
N ILE A 53 2.84 -4.92 -4.61
CA ILE A 53 1.46 -5.26 -5.02
C ILE A 53 0.51 -4.08 -4.78
N VAL A 54 0.66 -3.41 -3.65
CA VAL A 54 -0.12 -2.22 -3.25
C VAL A 54 0.26 -1.00 -4.09
N ALA A 55 1.54 -0.82 -4.40
CA ALA A 55 2.06 0.35 -5.12
C ALA A 55 1.63 0.39 -6.60
N ILE A 56 1.44 -0.76 -7.25
CA ILE A 56 1.02 -0.83 -8.68
C ILE A 56 -0.29 -0.07 -8.94
N PRO A 57 -1.43 -0.39 -8.28
CA PRO A 57 -2.69 0.32 -8.51
C PRO A 57 -2.64 1.78 -8.04
N VAL A 58 -1.93 2.10 -6.95
CA VAL A 58 -1.73 3.48 -6.50
C VAL A 58 -0.97 4.30 -7.56
N GLY A 59 0.07 3.71 -8.15
CA GLY A 59 0.82 4.34 -9.24
C GLY A 59 -0.05 4.62 -10.47
N LEU A 60 -0.96 3.71 -10.83
CA LEU A 60 -1.91 3.93 -11.92
C LEU A 60 -2.84 5.13 -11.65
N LEU A 61 -3.32 5.30 -10.41
CA LEU A 61 -4.11 6.46 -10.01
C LEU A 61 -3.29 7.76 -10.05
N MET A 62 -2.05 7.73 -9.55
CA MET A 62 -1.16 8.88 -9.58
C MET A 62 -0.83 9.34 -11.01
N ILE A 63 -0.64 8.39 -11.94
CA ILE A 63 -0.46 8.70 -13.38
C ILE A 63 -1.72 9.39 -13.95
N SER A 64 -2.90 9.02 -13.45
CA SER A 64 -4.17 9.65 -13.83
C SER A 64 -4.38 11.03 -13.20
N GLY A 65 -3.46 11.50 -12.35
CA GLY A 65 -3.57 12.78 -11.64
C GLY A 65 -4.36 12.70 -10.33
N GLU A 66 -4.72 11.49 -9.89
CA GLU A 66 -5.53 11.27 -8.70
C GLU A 66 -4.70 10.72 -7.53
N LEU A 67 -5.10 11.05 -6.30
CA LEU A 67 -4.44 10.58 -5.08
C LEU A 67 -5.42 9.77 -4.23
N ASP A 68 -5.13 8.48 -4.03
CA ASP A 68 -5.89 7.61 -3.15
C ASP A 68 -5.17 7.35 -1.84
N ILE A 69 -5.62 8.03 -0.78
CA ILE A 69 -5.13 7.86 0.58
C ILE A 69 -5.92 6.77 1.34
N SER A 70 -7.09 6.35 0.83
CA SER A 70 -8.00 5.42 1.51
C SER A 70 -7.42 4.02 1.72
N ILE A 71 -6.32 3.69 1.04
CA ILE A 71 -5.59 2.44 1.17
C ILE A 71 -5.15 2.13 2.60
N GLY A 72 -4.88 3.17 3.41
CA GLY A 72 -4.56 3.02 4.83
C GLY A 72 -5.70 2.42 5.66
N ALA A 73 -6.95 2.60 5.23
CA ALA A 73 -8.12 2.01 5.86
C ALA A 73 -8.62 0.74 5.16
N LEU A 74 -8.40 0.61 3.85
CA LEU A 74 -8.86 -0.56 3.09
C LEU A 74 -8.05 -1.84 3.36
N ILE A 75 -6.73 -1.73 3.60
CA ILE A 75 -5.92 -2.90 3.98
C ILE A 75 -6.45 -3.56 5.27
N PRO A 76 -6.63 -2.84 6.40
CA PRO A 76 -7.20 -3.46 7.60
C PRO A 76 -8.66 -3.88 7.40
N ALA A 77 -9.47 -3.14 6.63
CA ALA A 77 -10.84 -3.54 6.32
C ALA A 77 -10.93 -4.88 5.56
N GLY A 78 -10.04 -5.11 4.59
CA GLY A 78 -9.97 -6.38 3.86
C GLY A 78 -9.53 -7.54 4.76
N SER A 79 -8.49 -7.33 5.56
CA SER A 79 -8.02 -8.31 6.55
C SER A 79 -9.13 -8.68 7.54
N MET A 80 -9.85 -7.68 8.02
CA MET A 80 -10.95 -7.85 8.95
C MET A 80 -12.15 -8.57 8.33
N THR A 81 -12.53 -8.20 7.11
CA THR A 81 -13.61 -8.88 6.37
C THR A 81 -13.28 -10.36 6.21
N THR A 82 -12.03 -10.67 5.88
CA THR A 82 -11.56 -12.06 5.76
C THR A 82 -11.59 -12.77 7.11
N ALA A 83 -11.17 -12.11 8.19
CA ALA A 83 -11.18 -12.65 9.54
C ALA A 83 -12.59 -12.91 10.07
N ILE A 84 -13.55 -12.04 9.80
CA ILE A 84 -14.95 -12.23 10.19
C ILE A 84 -15.55 -13.40 9.41
N LEU A 85 -15.43 -13.39 8.07
CA LEU A 85 -16.07 -14.41 7.23
C LEU A 85 -15.44 -15.79 7.43
N SER A 86 -14.11 -15.89 7.36
CA SER A 86 -13.44 -17.20 7.41
C SER A 86 -13.04 -17.61 8.82
N GLY A 87 -12.88 -16.66 9.74
CA GLY A 87 -12.42 -16.93 11.10
C GLY A 87 -13.54 -16.97 12.15
N TYR A 88 -14.60 -16.17 12.00
CA TYR A 88 -15.74 -16.21 12.94
C TYR A 88 -16.91 -17.05 12.40
N TYR A 89 -17.23 -16.92 11.11
CA TYR A 89 -18.30 -17.70 10.48
C TYR A 89 -17.83 -19.03 9.86
N ASP A 90 -16.53 -19.38 10.00
CA ASP A 90 -15.91 -20.60 9.46
C ASP A 90 -16.17 -20.84 7.96
N LEU A 91 -16.40 -19.76 7.20
CA LEU A 91 -16.59 -19.87 5.75
C LEU A 91 -15.26 -20.21 5.06
N PRO A 92 -15.29 -20.83 3.86
CA PRO A 92 -14.08 -21.11 3.11
C PRO A 92 -13.28 -19.83 2.83
N ILE A 93 -11.94 -19.92 2.91
CA ILE A 93 -11.05 -18.76 2.72
C ILE A 93 -11.27 -18.02 1.40
N ALA A 94 -11.68 -18.75 0.35
CA ALA A 94 -12.03 -18.16 -0.94
C ALA A 94 -13.21 -17.18 -0.85
N VAL A 95 -14.19 -17.46 0.03
CA VAL A 95 -15.33 -16.57 0.31
C VAL A 95 -14.86 -15.35 1.08
N GLY A 96 -13.96 -15.51 2.06
CA GLY A 96 -13.33 -14.39 2.76
C GLY A 96 -12.58 -13.46 1.81
N MET A 97 -11.78 -14.02 0.90
CA MET A 97 -11.07 -13.26 -0.13
C MET A 97 -12.03 -12.53 -1.08
N ALA A 98 -13.08 -13.20 -1.55
CA ALA A 98 -14.09 -12.60 -2.39
C ALA A 98 -14.83 -11.46 -1.67
N GLY A 99 -15.13 -11.62 -0.38
CA GLY A 99 -15.72 -10.58 0.47
C GLY A 99 -14.82 -9.36 0.61
N ALA A 100 -13.52 -9.56 0.90
CA ALA A 100 -12.56 -8.46 1.00
C ALA A 100 -12.43 -7.70 -0.34
N LEU A 101 -12.39 -8.42 -1.47
CA LEU A 101 -12.38 -7.80 -2.80
C LEU A 101 -13.68 -7.03 -3.08
N ALA A 102 -14.84 -7.58 -2.70
CA ALA A 102 -16.12 -6.92 -2.88
C ALA A 102 -16.20 -5.60 -2.10
N VAL A 103 -15.70 -5.56 -0.86
CA VAL A 103 -15.60 -4.34 -0.06
C VAL A 103 -14.68 -3.33 -0.74
N GLY A 104 -13.50 -3.77 -1.22
CA GLY A 104 -12.58 -2.91 -1.95
C GLY A 104 -13.18 -2.31 -3.22
N VAL A 105 -13.89 -3.12 -4.02
CA VAL A 105 -14.60 -2.67 -5.22
C VAL A 105 -15.71 -1.68 -4.86
N ALA A 106 -16.50 -1.95 -3.83
CA ALA A 106 -17.58 -1.06 -3.41
C ALA A 106 -17.04 0.33 -3.00
N VAL A 107 -16.00 0.37 -2.17
CA VAL A 107 -15.39 1.65 -1.76
C VAL A 107 -14.71 2.36 -2.93
N GLY A 108 -14.00 1.62 -3.78
CA GLY A 108 -13.37 2.16 -4.99
C GLY A 108 -14.38 2.75 -5.96
N LEU A 109 -15.54 2.10 -6.14
CA LEU A 109 -16.65 2.62 -6.94
C LEU A 109 -17.24 3.89 -6.34
N VAL A 110 -17.43 3.95 -5.02
CA VAL A 110 -17.91 5.15 -4.34
C VAL A 110 -16.93 6.31 -4.54
N ASN A 111 -15.63 6.09 -4.27
CA ASN A 111 -14.59 7.09 -4.47
C ASN A 111 -14.56 7.58 -5.93
N GLY A 112 -14.50 6.67 -6.89
CA GLY A 112 -14.44 7.01 -8.32
C GLY A 112 -15.69 7.73 -8.81
N LEU A 113 -16.87 7.31 -8.37
CA LEU A 113 -18.13 7.96 -8.74
C LEU A 113 -18.22 9.38 -8.19
N LEU A 114 -17.82 9.58 -6.92
CA LEU A 114 -17.77 10.90 -6.31
C LEU A 114 -16.76 11.79 -7.04
N THR A 115 -15.57 11.28 -7.38
CA THR A 115 -14.57 12.07 -8.11
C THR A 115 -15.06 12.50 -9.49
N ILE A 116 -15.78 11.65 -10.22
CA ILE A 116 -16.29 11.99 -11.56
C ILE A 116 -17.52 12.89 -11.51
N ARG A 117 -18.39 12.70 -10.50
CA ARG A 117 -19.68 13.41 -10.40
C ARG A 117 -19.59 14.73 -9.63
N THR A 118 -18.58 14.88 -8.78
CA THR A 118 -18.41 16.07 -7.94
C THR A 118 -17.18 16.85 -8.35
N SER A 119 -17.18 18.18 -8.15
CA SER A 119 -15.98 19.01 -8.35
C SER A 119 -14.99 18.94 -7.19
N VAL A 120 -15.12 17.93 -6.32
CA VAL A 120 -14.30 17.79 -5.11
C VAL A 120 -13.01 17.04 -5.48
N PRO A 121 -11.83 17.54 -5.08
CA PRO A 121 -10.56 16.83 -5.28
C PRO A 121 -10.58 15.41 -4.67
N SER A 122 -10.02 14.42 -5.39
CA SER A 122 -9.96 13.02 -4.92
C SER A 122 -9.28 12.84 -3.57
N LEU A 123 -8.29 13.67 -3.24
CA LEU A 123 -7.65 13.67 -1.93
C LEU A 123 -8.66 13.86 -0.79
N ILE A 124 -9.60 14.79 -0.94
CA ILE A 124 -10.61 15.06 0.09
C ILE A 124 -11.59 13.88 0.20
N ILE A 125 -12.02 13.35 -0.94
CA ILE A 125 -12.92 12.19 -1.01
C ILE A 125 -12.27 10.97 -0.34
N THR A 126 -11.01 10.68 -0.65
CA THR A 126 -10.29 9.49 -0.16
C THR A 126 -9.87 9.63 1.31
N LEU A 127 -9.62 10.85 1.80
CA LEU A 127 -9.49 11.12 3.24
C LEU A 127 -10.81 10.90 3.99
N ALA A 128 -11.94 11.33 3.41
CA ALA A 128 -13.24 11.11 4.02
C ALA A 128 -13.58 9.61 4.09
N THR A 129 -13.33 8.85 3.02
CA THR A 129 -13.54 7.40 3.03
C THR A 129 -12.54 6.67 3.90
N LEU A 130 -11.30 7.14 4.03
CA LEU A 130 -10.34 6.63 5.01
C LEU A 130 -10.92 6.68 6.43
N VAL A 131 -11.42 7.85 6.86
CA VAL A 131 -11.97 8.02 8.22
C VAL A 131 -13.24 7.20 8.41
N ALA A 132 -14.13 7.18 7.40
CA ALA A 132 -15.35 6.39 7.45
C ALA A 132 -15.06 4.88 7.59
N MET A 133 -14.13 4.37 6.77
CA MET A 133 -13.74 2.96 6.81
C MET A 133 -13.02 2.60 8.11
N GLN A 134 -12.17 3.48 8.66
CA GLN A 134 -11.59 3.25 9.98
C GLN A 134 -12.65 3.12 11.07
N GLY A 135 -13.69 3.97 11.05
CA GLY A 135 -14.82 3.87 11.98
C GLY A 135 -15.57 2.55 11.84
N LEU A 136 -15.83 2.10 10.62
CA LEU A 136 -16.49 0.81 10.35
C LEU A 136 -15.65 -0.38 10.84
N VAL A 137 -14.35 -0.37 10.54
CA VAL A 137 -13.40 -1.39 11.01
C VAL A 137 -13.36 -1.42 12.53
N LEU A 138 -13.25 -0.26 13.17
CA LEU A 138 -13.20 -0.19 14.63
C LEU A 138 -14.51 -0.70 15.25
N SER A 139 -15.66 -0.34 14.67
CA SER A 139 -16.97 -0.81 15.13
C SER A 139 -17.18 -2.32 14.93
N GLY A 140 -16.60 -2.93 13.91
CA GLY A 140 -16.71 -4.37 13.69
C GLY A 140 -15.74 -5.19 14.56
N SER A 141 -14.80 -4.53 15.26
CA SER A 141 -13.67 -5.17 15.96
C SER A 141 -13.95 -5.42 17.43
N VAL A 142 -15.07 -4.88 17.90
CA VAL A 142 -15.61 -4.99 19.25
C VAL A 142 -16.78 -5.97 19.27
#